data_AF-A0A1V5U3Z5-F1
#
_entry.id   AF-A0A1V5U3Z5-F1
#
_cell.length_a   1.000
_cell.length_b   1.000
_cell.length_c   1.000
_cell.angle_alpha   90.00
_cell.angle_beta   90.00
_cell.angle_gamma   90.00
#
_symmetry.space_group_name_H-M   'P 1'
#
loop_
_entity.id
_entity.type
_entity.pdbx_description
1 polymer ?
#
loop_
_entity_poly.entity_id
_entity_poly.type
_entity_poly.pdbx_seq_one_letter_code
_entity_poly.pdbx_strand_id
1 'polypeptide(L)'
;MNEAFFSLKDLIEMKEYAPTRIFSLAPNPEQIEVRHVTSIERATKGFIRRGEYVLTTAVYWTTEEKFLQFVKEIYLGGAVAIAFSFMENADGVPESVKEFARERQFTLIQLPWQYRFADIIADVLKRIERQQRQIIESWNELQNELLTAYLHHSTLHAAVRIIAKHLTGQNPT
;
A
#
# COMPACT_ATOMS: atom_id res chain seq x y z
N MET A 1 -1.36 -19.10 -0.63
CA MET A 1 -1.80 -18.10 -1.62
C MET A 1 -1.23 -16.78 -1.12
N ASN A 2 -0.21 -16.22 -1.78
CA ASN A 2 0.08 -14.80 -1.57
C ASN A 2 -0.96 -14.10 -2.45
N GLU A 3 -1.99 -13.51 -1.85
CA GLU A 3 -2.88 -12.63 -2.61
C GLU A 3 -2.00 -11.53 -3.20
N ALA A 4 -1.99 -11.40 -4.53
CA ALA A 4 -1.19 -10.38 -5.20
C ALA A 4 -1.87 -9.02 -4.96
N PHE A 5 -1.45 -8.32 -3.92
CA PHE A 5 -1.95 -6.99 -3.56
C PHE A 5 -0.84 -5.94 -3.68
N PHE A 6 -1.25 -4.67 -3.77
CA PHE A 6 -0.32 -3.59 -4.01
C PHE A 6 0.40 -3.31 -2.70
N SER A 7 1.66 -3.71 -2.62
CA SER A 7 2.41 -3.75 -1.36
C SER A 7 3.11 -2.43 -1.07
N LEU A 8 3.52 -2.26 0.20
CA LEU A 8 4.38 -1.14 0.59
C LEU A 8 5.71 -1.16 -0.18
N LYS A 9 6.22 -2.34 -0.52
CA LYS A 9 7.39 -2.47 -1.39
C LYS A 9 7.13 -1.90 -2.77
N ASP A 10 6.01 -2.26 -3.40
CA ASP A 10 5.63 -1.75 -4.72
C ASP A 10 5.51 -0.22 -4.72
N LEU A 11 5.03 0.35 -3.61
CA LEU A 11 4.91 1.79 -3.42
C LEU A 11 6.26 2.50 -3.31
N ILE A 12 7.19 1.97 -2.52
CA ILE A 12 8.53 2.56 -2.32
C ILE A 12 9.39 2.45 -3.59
N GLU A 13 9.19 1.40 -4.37
CA GLU A 13 9.94 1.13 -5.61
C GLU A 13 9.35 1.87 -6.84
N MET A 14 8.31 2.71 -6.67
CA MET A 14 7.77 3.56 -7.73
C MET A 14 8.83 4.57 -8.20
N LYS A 15 9.48 4.29 -9.33
CA LYS A 15 10.54 5.13 -9.91
C LYS A 15 10.08 6.56 -10.17
N GLU A 16 8.81 6.74 -10.54
CA GLU A 16 8.18 8.03 -10.82
C GLU A 16 8.10 8.92 -9.56
N TYR A 17 8.03 8.30 -8.37
CA TYR A 17 7.89 8.98 -7.09
C TYR A 17 8.89 8.45 -6.06
N ALA A 18 10.13 8.26 -6.48
CA ALA A 18 11.18 7.73 -5.61
C ALA A 18 11.34 8.61 -4.35
N PRO A 19 11.36 8.01 -3.14
CA PRO A 19 11.60 8.77 -1.92
C PRO A 19 12.98 9.44 -1.94
N THR A 20 13.04 10.71 -1.54
CA THR A 20 14.32 11.39 -1.28
C THR A 20 15.04 10.76 -0.08
N ARG A 21 14.26 10.30 0.90
CA ARG A 21 14.77 9.71 2.14
C ARG A 21 13.76 8.73 2.72
N ILE A 22 14.25 7.66 3.33
CA ILE A 22 13.47 6.72 4.14
C ILE A 22 14.01 6.83 5.57
N PHE A 23 13.22 7.37 6.49
CA PHE A 23 13.63 7.54 7.89
C PHE A 23 13.45 6.27 8.72
N SER A 24 12.45 5.47 8.36
CA SER A 24 12.12 4.19 8.98
C SER A 24 11.38 3.34 7.95
N LEU A 25 11.62 2.03 7.95
CA LEU A 25 10.98 1.07 7.07
C LEU A 25 10.48 -0.12 7.90
N ALA A 26 9.20 -0.43 7.75
CA ALA A 26 8.60 -1.63 8.34
C ALA A 26 9.29 -2.91 7.80
N PRO A 27 9.44 -3.96 8.62
CA PRO A 27 9.96 -5.25 8.15
C PRO A 27 8.98 -5.86 7.14
N ASN A 28 9.52 -6.64 6.19
CA ASN A 28 8.73 -7.37 5.18
C ASN A 28 7.73 -6.46 4.43
N PRO A 29 8.17 -5.36 3.79
CA PRO A 29 7.28 -4.42 3.11
C PRO A 29 6.48 -5.04 1.96
N GLU A 30 6.92 -6.18 1.42
CA GLU A 30 6.18 -6.96 0.43
C GLU A 30 4.92 -7.65 1.00
N GLN A 31 4.80 -7.75 2.32
CA GLN A 31 3.66 -8.37 3.01
C GLN A 31 2.66 -7.32 3.55
N ILE A 32 2.95 -6.04 3.38
CA ILE A 32 2.13 -4.94 3.89
C ILE A 32 1.30 -4.37 2.75
N GLU A 33 -0.02 -4.55 2.81
CA GLU A 33 -0.93 -4.10 1.78
C GLU A 33 -1.26 -2.60 1.89
N VAL A 34 -1.12 -1.90 0.77
CA VAL A 34 -1.58 -0.52 0.58
C VAL A 34 -2.94 -0.56 -0.11
N ARG A 35 -3.98 -0.09 0.59
CA ARG A 35 -5.38 -0.12 0.13
C ARG A 35 -5.92 1.24 -0.24
N HIS A 36 -5.40 2.28 0.39
CA HIS A 36 -5.89 3.64 0.27
C HIS A 36 -4.73 4.63 0.28
N VAL A 37 -4.96 5.81 -0.30
CA VAL A 37 -4.01 6.91 -0.27
C VAL A 37 -4.77 8.22 -0.06
N THR A 38 -4.31 9.03 0.89
CA THR A 38 -4.98 10.28 1.25
C THR A 38 -3.98 11.36 1.63
N SER A 39 -4.26 12.61 1.23
CA SER A 39 -3.53 13.78 1.73
C SER A 39 -4.15 14.31 3.01
N ILE A 40 -3.36 14.47 4.07
CA ILE A 40 -3.82 14.91 5.39
C ILE A 40 -2.84 15.91 5.98
N GLU A 41 -3.38 17.04 6.42
CA GLU A 41 -2.60 18.09 7.08
C GLU A 41 -2.85 18.18 8.58
N ARG A 42 -4.00 17.67 9.03
CA ARG A 42 -4.37 17.54 10.44
C ARG A 42 -5.15 16.24 10.60
N ALA A 43 -4.68 15.36 11.48
CA ALA A 43 -5.40 14.14 11.78
C ALA A 43 -6.71 14.47 12.51
N THR A 44 -7.78 13.78 12.13
CA THR A 44 -9.06 13.77 12.83
C THR A 44 -9.38 12.32 13.21
N LYS A 45 -9.93 12.13 14.42
CA LYS A 45 -10.24 10.78 14.94
C LYS A 45 -11.16 10.05 13.95
N GLY A 46 -10.79 8.81 13.61
CA GLY A 46 -11.59 7.92 12.76
C GLY A 46 -11.49 8.20 11.25
N PHE A 47 -10.63 9.12 10.82
CA PHE A 47 -10.47 9.43 9.39
C PHE A 47 -9.54 8.44 8.67
N ILE A 48 -8.49 7.98 9.35
CA ILE A 48 -7.51 7.02 8.82
C ILE A 48 -8.10 5.63 8.79
N ARG A 49 -7.85 4.92 7.69
CA ARG A 49 -8.28 3.54 7.49
C ARG A 49 -7.10 2.59 7.58
N ARG A 50 -7.38 1.31 7.82
CA ARG A 50 -6.37 0.26 7.72
C ARG A 50 -5.82 0.19 6.29
N GLY A 51 -4.51 0.14 6.13
CA GLY A 51 -3.88 0.08 4.80
C GLY A 51 -3.74 1.45 4.13
N GLU A 52 -3.90 2.54 4.87
CA GLU A 52 -3.79 3.91 4.34
C GLU A 52 -2.33 4.33 4.17
N TYR A 53 -2.01 4.85 2.98
CA TYR A 53 -0.79 5.60 2.72
C TYR A 53 -1.08 7.10 2.85
N VAL A 54 -0.49 7.73 3.86
CA VAL A 54 -0.78 9.13 4.17
C VAL A 54 0.26 10.05 3.54
N LEU A 55 -0.20 11.05 2.79
CA LEU A 55 0.62 12.12 2.24
C LEU A 55 0.41 13.40 3.07
N THR A 56 1.48 14.11 3.39
CA THR A 56 1.37 15.38 4.13
C THR A 56 2.50 16.33 3.76
N THR A 57 2.19 17.62 3.68
CA THR A 57 3.21 18.66 3.54
C THR A 57 3.87 19.00 4.88
N ALA A 58 3.28 18.56 5.99
CA ALA A 58 3.75 18.77 7.35
C ALA A 58 4.00 20.26 7.70
N VAL A 59 3.35 21.19 6.99
CA VAL A 59 3.55 22.64 7.15
C VAL A 59 2.90 23.23 8.41
N TYR A 60 2.01 22.49 9.07
CA TYR A 60 1.18 23.00 10.18
C TYR A 60 1.73 22.72 11.58
N TRP A 61 2.90 22.11 11.73
CA TRP A 61 3.41 21.69 13.04
C TRP A 61 4.28 22.76 13.69
N THR A 62 3.81 23.30 14.81
CA THR A 62 4.49 24.38 15.53
C THR A 62 5.47 23.89 16.60
N THR A 63 5.37 22.62 17.04
CA THR A 63 6.23 22.01 18.05
C THR A 63 6.48 20.54 17.73
N GLU A 64 7.58 20.00 18.25
CA GLU A 64 7.94 18.58 18.10
C GLU A 64 6.88 17.65 18.70
N GLU A 65 6.33 17.99 19.86
CA GLU A 65 5.31 17.17 20.53
C GLU A 65 4.03 17.06 19.72
N LYS A 66 3.61 18.16 19.08
CA LYS A 66 2.44 18.17 18.19
C LYS A 66 2.68 17.32 16.95
N PHE A 67 3.89 17.38 16.39
CA PHE A 67 4.23 16.56 15.23
C PHE A 67 4.27 15.07 15.61
N LEU A 68 4.89 14.72 16.73
CA LEU A 68 4.89 13.37 17.26
C LEU A 68 3.47 12.85 17.52
N GLN A 69 2.61 13.69 18.12
CA GLN A 69 1.22 13.32 18.36
C GLN A 69 0.46 13.07 17.07
N PHE A 70 0.68 13.88 16.03
CA PHE A 70 0.10 13.66 14.71
C PHE A 70 0.53 12.32 14.12
N VAL A 71 1.83 12.01 14.11
CA VAL A 71 2.33 10.74 13.56
C VAL A 71 1.78 9.54 14.36
N LYS A 72 1.65 9.67 15.69
CA LYS A 72 1.00 8.67 16.55
C LYS A 72 -0.46 8.45 16.16
N GLU A 73 -1.22 9.50 15.90
CA GLU A 73 -2.62 9.40 15.49
C GLU A 73 -2.77 8.72 14.12
N ILE A 74 -1.89 9.03 13.18
CA ILE A 74 -1.84 8.37 11.88
C ILE A 74 -1.55 6.86 12.03
N TYR A 75 -0.52 6.52 12.82
CA TYR A 75 -0.16 5.12 13.11
C TYR A 75 -1.31 4.36 13.80
N LEU A 76 -1.89 4.92 14.86
CA LEU A 76 -3.01 4.31 15.61
C LEU A 76 -4.26 4.15 14.74
N GLY A 77 -4.40 4.97 13.70
CA GLY A 77 -5.46 4.84 12.69
C GLY A 77 -5.30 3.65 11.73
N GLY A 78 -4.16 2.95 11.75
CA GLY A 78 -3.90 1.80 10.89
C GLY A 78 -3.27 2.14 9.54
N ALA A 79 -2.69 3.34 9.42
CA ALA A 79 -1.86 3.68 8.26
C ALA A 79 -0.66 2.73 8.16
N VAL A 80 -0.24 2.44 6.93
CA VAL A 80 0.91 1.57 6.63
C VAL A 80 2.20 2.36 6.42
N ALA A 81 2.06 3.61 5.98
CA ALA A 81 3.17 4.54 5.83
C ALA A 81 2.67 5.98 5.84
N ILE A 82 3.57 6.91 6.17
CA ILE A 82 3.38 8.34 5.97
C ILE A 82 4.55 8.92 5.17
N ALA A 83 4.20 9.76 4.20
CA ALA A 83 5.13 10.49 3.38
C ALA A 83 5.06 11.99 3.64
N PHE A 84 6.22 12.57 3.92
CA PHE A 84 6.39 13.99 4.13
C PHE A 84 6.93 14.66 2.88
N SER A 85 6.30 15.73 2.45
CA SER A 85 6.83 16.62 1.41
C SER A 85 7.11 17.97 2.05
N PHE A 86 8.34 18.21 2.49
CA PHE A 86 8.72 19.47 3.13
C PHE A 86 9.04 20.53 2.08
N MET A 87 8.61 21.78 2.31
CA MET A 87 8.87 22.91 1.41
C MET A 87 10.37 23.22 1.26
N GLU A 88 11.15 22.94 2.31
CA GLU A 88 12.61 23.05 2.31
C GLU A 88 13.23 21.67 2.55
N ASN A 89 14.38 21.40 1.92
CA ASN A 89 15.15 20.14 2.06
C ASN A 89 15.79 19.95 3.45
N ALA A 90 15.32 20.67 4.46
CA ALA A 90 15.73 20.49 5.84
C ALA A 90 15.35 19.08 6.32
N ASP A 91 16.13 18.53 7.25
CA ASP A 91 15.78 17.29 7.96
C ASP A 91 14.56 17.54 8.85
N GLY A 92 13.39 17.60 8.23
CA GLY A 92 12.17 18.14 8.82
C GLY A 92 11.47 17.21 9.80
N VAL A 93 11.99 15.99 10.01
CA VAL A 93 11.43 15.02 10.96
C VAL A 93 12.27 15.03 12.25
N PRO A 94 11.70 15.43 13.40
CA PRO A 94 12.39 15.39 14.69
C PRO A 94 12.81 13.97 15.10
N GLU A 95 13.86 13.84 15.92
CA GLU A 95 14.37 12.53 16.31
C GLU A 95 13.35 11.71 17.10
N SER A 96 12.54 12.35 17.95
CA SER A 96 11.47 11.64 18.68
C SER A 96 10.45 10.97 17.76
N VAL A 97 10.18 11.55 16.59
CA VAL A 97 9.30 10.98 15.56
C VAL A 97 9.96 9.79 14.87
N LYS A 98 11.26 9.90 14.58
CA LYS A 98 12.05 8.81 13.99
C LYS A 98 12.16 7.63 14.95
N GLU A 99 12.44 7.88 16.22
CA GLU A 99 12.49 6.87 17.29
C GLU A 99 11.16 6.15 17.42
N PHE A 100 10.05 6.89 17.56
CA PHE A 100 8.72 6.30 17.61
C PHE A 100 8.45 5.38 16.41
N ALA A 101 8.79 5.82 15.20
CA ALA A 101 8.58 5.01 14.01
C ALA A 101 9.45 3.76 13.97
N ARG A 102 10.72 3.82 14.37
CA ARG A 102 11.59 2.64 14.47
C ARG A 102 11.06 1.63 15.48
N GLU A 103 10.67 2.09 16.67
CA GLU A 103 10.10 1.24 17.72
C GLU A 103 8.79 0.56 17.29
N ARG A 104 7.96 1.27 16.53
CA ARG A 104 6.68 0.78 16.03
C ARG A 104 6.75 0.11 14.68
N GLN A 105 7.94 0.02 14.10
CA GLN A 105 8.16 -0.51 12.75
C GLN A 105 7.25 0.19 11.72
N PHE A 106 7.05 1.49 11.90
CA PHE A 106 6.20 2.32 11.05
C PHE A 106 7.04 2.99 9.98
N THR A 107 6.56 2.98 8.74
CA THR A 107 7.32 3.50 7.61
C THR A 107 7.14 5.01 7.49
N LEU A 108 8.26 5.73 7.55
CA LEU A 108 8.34 7.18 7.37
C LEU A 108 9.22 7.48 6.16
N ILE A 109 8.68 8.19 5.17
CA ILE A 109 9.42 8.57 3.98
C ILE A 109 9.33 10.07 3.71
N GLN A 110 10.35 10.60 3.04
CA GLN A 110 10.36 11.95 2.49
C GLN A 110 10.21 11.86 0.98
N LEU A 111 9.24 12.57 0.43
CA LEU A 111 9.08 12.76 -0.99
C LEU A 111 9.68 14.11 -1.41
N PRO A 112 10.15 14.22 -2.66
CA PRO A 112 10.49 15.50 -3.26
C PRO A 112 9.29 16.46 -3.35
N TRP A 113 9.51 17.74 -3.02
CA TRP A 113 8.46 18.78 -3.03
C TRP A 113 7.80 19.00 -4.39
N GLN A 114 8.53 18.74 -5.48
CA GLN A 114 8.01 18.90 -6.84
C GLN A 114 6.88 17.93 -7.20
N TYR A 115 6.72 16.83 -6.46
CA TYR A 115 5.67 15.85 -6.74
C TYR A 115 4.34 16.32 -6.15
N ARG A 116 3.34 16.47 -7.01
CA ARG A 116 2.00 16.85 -6.58
C ARG A 116 1.29 15.64 -6.02
N PHE A 117 0.72 15.76 -4.84
CA PHE A 117 -0.04 14.68 -4.22
C PHE A 117 -1.20 14.17 -5.07
N ALA A 118 -1.82 15.03 -5.89
CA ALA A 118 -2.87 14.61 -6.82
C ALA A 118 -2.38 13.55 -7.83
N ASP A 119 -1.16 13.72 -8.36
CA ASP A 119 -0.57 12.79 -9.32
C ASP A 119 -0.21 11.46 -8.63
N ILE A 120 0.38 11.53 -7.43
CA ILE A 120 0.69 10.36 -6.60
C ILE A 120 -0.57 9.58 -6.26
N ILE A 121 -1.62 10.27 -5.77
CA ILE A 121 -2.90 9.66 -5.41
C ILE A 121 -3.50 8.95 -6.62
N ALA A 122 -3.57 9.62 -7.78
CA ALA A 122 -4.15 9.04 -8.98
C ALA A 122 -3.40 7.78 -9.43
N ASP A 123 -2.07 7.79 -9.41
CA ASP A 123 -1.28 6.65 -9.86
C ASP A 123 -1.26 5.50 -8.87
N VAL A 124 -1.22 5.78 -7.57
CA VAL A 124 -1.36 4.75 -6.52
C VAL A 124 -2.73 4.08 -6.62
N LEU A 125 -3.81 4.85 -6.73
CA LEU A 125 -5.17 4.28 -6.88
C LEU A 125 -5.29 3.43 -8.15
N LYS A 126 -4.78 3.90 -9.30
CA LYS A 126 -4.76 3.11 -10.55
C LYS A 126 -4.04 1.77 -10.37
N ARG A 127 -2.94 1.73 -9.61
CA ARG A 127 -2.15 0.52 -9.37
C ARG A 127 -2.89 -0.45 -8.45
N ILE A 128 -3.49 0.05 -7.37
CA ILE A 128 -4.37 -0.72 -6.48
C ILE A 128 -5.51 -1.34 -7.29
N GLU A 129 -6.23 -0.53 -8.06
CA GLU A 129 -7.34 -1.01 -8.90
C GLU A 129 -6.89 -2.03 -9.94
N ARG A 130 -5.73 -1.83 -10.58
CA ARG A 130 -5.21 -2.76 -11.58
C ARG A 130 -4.98 -4.14 -10.99
N GLN A 131 -4.41 -4.21 -9.79
CA GLN A 131 -4.20 -5.51 -9.14
C GLN A 131 -5.51 -6.15 -8.69
N GLN A 132 -6.47 -5.37 -8.17
CA GLN A 132 -7.80 -5.86 -7.87
C GLN A 132 -8.50 -6.43 -9.12
N ARG A 133 -8.42 -5.73 -10.26
CA ARG A 133 -8.96 -6.21 -11.54
C ARG A 133 -8.31 -7.52 -11.98
N GLN A 134 -6.99 -7.65 -11.88
CA GLN A 134 -6.27 -8.89 -12.23
C GLN A 134 -6.75 -10.09 -11.39
N ILE A 135 -6.98 -9.89 -10.09
CA ILE A 135 -7.53 -10.94 -9.22
C ILE A 135 -8.95 -11.32 -9.68
N ILE A 136 -9.82 -10.34 -9.92
CA ILE A 136 -11.20 -10.57 -10.36
C ILE A 136 -11.23 -11.30 -11.71
N GLU A 137 -10.39 -10.88 -12.66
CA GLU A 137 -10.26 -11.52 -13.98
C GLU A 137 -9.84 -12.99 -13.83
N SER A 138 -8.82 -13.28 -13.01
CA SER A 138 -8.39 -14.67 -12.75
C SER A 138 -9.50 -15.53 -12.14
N TRP A 139 -10.35 -14.98 -11.28
CA TRP A 139 -11.49 -15.72 -10.72
C TRP A 139 -12.58 -15.97 -11.75
N ASN A 140 -12.88 -14.98 -12.60
CA ASN A 140 -13.85 -15.12 -13.68
C ASN A 140 -13.40 -16.17 -14.71
N GLU A 141 -12.10 -16.22 -15.04
CA GLU A 141 -11.53 -17.26 -15.91
C GLU A 141 -11.73 -18.66 -15.33
N LEU A 142 -11.35 -18.87 -14.06
CA LEU A 142 -11.55 -20.16 -13.38
C LEU A 142 -13.04 -20.55 -13.37
N GLN A 143 -13.93 -19.61 -13.03
CA GLN A 143 -15.36 -19.86 -12.99
C GLN A 143 -15.89 -20.28 -14.37
N ASN A 144 -15.49 -19.58 -15.44
CA ASN A 144 -15.88 -19.90 -16.80
C ASN A 144 -15.36 -21.29 -17.23
N GLU A 145 -14.09 -21.61 -16.96
CA GLU A 145 -13.52 -22.93 -17.29
C GLU A 145 -14.28 -24.07 -16.59
N LEU A 146 -14.64 -23.89 -15.31
CA LEU A 146 -15.42 -24.88 -14.55
C LEU A 146 -16.86 -25.02 -15.06
N LEU A 147 -17.53 -23.92 -15.40
CA LEU A 147 -18.87 -23.96 -16.00
C LEU A 147 -18.87 -24.69 -17.33
N THR A 148 -17.88 -24.42 -18.20
CA THR A 148 -17.73 -25.14 -19.47
C THR A 148 -17.49 -26.63 -19.24
N ALA A 149 -16.63 -27.00 -18.28
CA ALA A 149 -16.38 -28.40 -17.95
C ALA A 149 -17.66 -29.11 -17.48
N TYR A 150 -18.45 -28.47 -16.63
CA TYR A 150 -19.75 -28.98 -16.17
C TYR A 150 -20.75 -29.18 -17.31
N LEU A 151 -20.91 -28.17 -18.19
CA LEU A 151 -21.82 -28.23 -19.33
C LEU A 151 -21.46 -29.34 -20.33
N HIS A 152 -20.17 -29.67 -20.46
CA HIS A 152 -19.69 -30.75 -21.33
C HIS A 152 -19.68 -32.12 -20.64
N HIS A 153 -20.32 -32.27 -19.47
CA HIS A 153 -20.32 -33.49 -18.65
C HIS A 153 -18.90 -34.03 -18.38
N SER A 154 -17.93 -33.12 -18.22
CA SER A 154 -16.54 -33.49 -17.96
C SER A 154 -16.41 -34.17 -16.61
N THR A 155 -15.38 -35.00 -16.46
CA THR A 155 -15.16 -35.73 -15.21
C THR A 155 -14.71 -34.80 -14.08
N LEU A 156 -14.94 -35.22 -12.83
CA LEU A 156 -14.43 -34.53 -11.65
C LEU A 156 -12.90 -34.31 -11.72
N HIS A 157 -12.18 -35.25 -12.35
CA HIS A 157 -10.75 -35.15 -12.56
C HIS A 157 -10.36 -33.97 -13.49
N ALA A 158 -11.18 -33.62 -14.47
CA ALA A 158 -10.98 -32.43 -15.31
C ALA A 158 -11.17 -31.13 -14.51
N ALA A 159 -12.21 -31.07 -13.66
CA ALA A 159 -12.44 -29.93 -12.77
C ALA A 159 -11.29 -29.74 -11.76
N VAL A 160 -10.76 -30.82 -11.17
CA VAL A 160 -9.60 -30.76 -10.26
C VAL A 160 -8.36 -30.21 -10.98
N ARG A 161 -8.15 -30.57 -12.25
CA ARG A 161 -7.03 -30.07 -13.05
C ARG A 161 -7.12 -28.57 -13.33
N ILE A 162 -8.32 -28.09 -13.66
CA ILE A 162 -8.61 -26.66 -13.86
C ILE A 162 -8.33 -25.87 -12.57
N ILE A 163 -8.81 -26.37 -11.42
CA ILE A 163 -8.54 -25.74 -10.12
C ILE A 163 -7.04 -25.76 -9.80
N ALA A 164 -6.36 -26.89 -10.01
CA ALA A 164 -4.92 -27.02 -9.75
C ALA A 164 -4.09 -26.04 -10.59
N LYS A 165 -4.42 -25.88 -11.89
CA LYS A 165 -3.79 -24.89 -12.79
C LYS A 165 -3.87 -23.47 -12.21
N HIS A 166 -5.05 -23.04 -11.77
CA HIS A 166 -5.25 -21.70 -11.22
C HIS A 166 -4.70 -21.51 -9.80
N LEU A 167 -4.63 -22.57 -8.99
CA LEU A 167 -4.07 -22.50 -7.62
C LEU A 167 -2.53 -22.54 -7.58
N THR A 168 -1.90 -23.24 -8.52
CA THR A 168 -0.44 -23.47 -8.49
C THR A 168 0.33 -22.64 -9.52
N GLY A 169 -0.36 -21.99 -10.47
CA GLY A 169 0.30 -21.25 -11.56
C GLY A 169 1.12 -22.14 -12.51
N GLN A 170 1.04 -23.48 -12.36
CA GLN A 170 1.69 -24.46 -13.22
C GLN A 170 0.64 -25.37 -13.84
N ASN A 171 0.77 -25.62 -15.14
CA ASN A 171 -0.02 -26.64 -15.82
C ASN A 171 0.31 -28.01 -15.21
N PRO A 172 -0.68 -28.76 -14.69
CA PRO A 172 -0.45 -30.14 -14.31
C PRO A 172 -0.16 -30.94 -15.59
N THR A 173 1.07 -31.47 -15.69
CA THR A 173 1.44 -32.54 -16.65
C THR A 173 0.52 -33.74 -16.52
#